data_AF-A0A0F9L3D5-F1
#
_entry.id   AF-A0A0F9L3D5-F1
#
_cell.length_a   1.000
_cell.length_b   1.000
_cell.length_c   1.000
_cell.angle_alpha   90.00
_cell.angle_beta   90.00
_cell.angle_gamma   90.00
#
_symmetry.space_group_name_H-M   'P 1'
#
loop_
_entity.id
_entity.type
_entity.pdbx_description
1 polymer ?
#
loop_
_entity_poly.entity_id
_entity_poly.type
_entity_poly.pdbx_seq_one_letter_code
_entity_poly.pdbx_strand_id
1 'polypeptide(L)'
;PIQGEGGYIIPPVEFHKKLHKLAHKYGILYVADEIQSGMGRTGKMFAMEHFDVWPDIMTLAKGIASGMPLGVTISSSDIMNWPPGAHASTFGGNPISCQAALATIDLLENKLIDNATTKGTLLGAHLLNLQNKYECIGDVRGIGLMMAIEFVKDRETKEPYPELCDKIVMKAFDKGLLLLTCGKSAIRFCPSLIVIKKEINVCVGILIDVLKEIFDE
;
A
#
# COMPACT_ATOMS: atom_id res chain seq x y z
N PRO A 1 -8.03 1.64 3.67
CA PRO A 1 -8.92 2.16 2.60
C PRO A 1 -8.69 1.51 1.24
N ILE A 2 -7.42 1.40 0.85
CA ILE A 2 -6.98 0.61 -0.31
C ILE A 2 -6.59 -0.78 0.21
N GLN A 3 -7.02 -1.84 -0.46
CA GLN A 3 -6.73 -3.21 0.01
C GLN A 3 -5.24 -3.53 -0.17
N GLY A 4 -4.53 -3.82 0.93
CA GLY A 4 -3.12 -4.26 0.90
C GLY A 4 -2.97 -5.67 0.31
N GLU A 5 -2.97 -6.70 1.17
CA GLU A 5 -2.83 -8.11 0.74
C GLU A 5 -3.88 -8.55 -0.29
N GLY A 6 -5.04 -7.88 -0.34
CA GLY A 6 -6.09 -8.14 -1.32
C GLY A 6 -5.72 -7.84 -2.77
N GLY A 7 -4.58 -7.19 -3.02
CA GLY A 7 -4.06 -6.97 -4.38
C GLY A 7 -3.89 -5.50 -4.76
N TYR A 8 -3.74 -4.58 -3.80
CA TYR A 8 -3.66 -3.12 -4.05
C TYR A 8 -4.87 -2.58 -4.81
N ILE A 9 -6.05 -3.08 -4.43
CA ILE A 9 -7.32 -2.70 -5.05
C ILE A 9 -7.75 -1.34 -4.51
N ILE A 10 -7.83 -0.36 -5.42
CA ILE A 10 -8.33 0.99 -5.15
C ILE A 10 -9.83 0.97 -5.45
N PRO A 11 -10.70 1.17 -4.46
CA PRO A 11 -12.13 1.27 -4.74
C PRO A 11 -12.44 2.59 -5.47
N PRO A 12 -13.55 2.68 -6.21
CA PRO A 12 -14.03 3.96 -6.74
C PRO A 12 -14.21 5.00 -5.63
N VAL A 13 -13.98 6.28 -5.92
CA VAL A 13 -14.05 7.38 -4.93
C VAL A 13 -15.36 7.35 -4.13
N GLU A 14 -16.47 7.08 -4.79
CA GLU A 14 -17.82 7.04 -4.20
C GLU A 14 -18.08 5.84 -3.27
N PHE A 15 -17.24 4.81 -3.31
CA PHE A 15 -17.43 3.60 -2.50
C PHE A 15 -17.45 3.92 -1.01
N HIS A 16 -16.41 4.61 -0.53
CA HIS A 16 -16.27 4.97 0.89
C HIS A 16 -17.37 5.92 1.34
N LYS A 17 -17.73 6.92 0.52
CA LYS A 17 -18.82 7.86 0.80
C LYS A 17 -20.15 7.14 0.99
N LYS A 18 -20.50 6.22 0.08
CA LYS A 18 -21.74 5.45 0.15
C LYS A 18 -21.76 4.48 1.32
N LEU A 19 -20.64 3.81 1.58
CA LEU A 19 -20.53 2.85 2.68
C LEU A 19 -20.64 3.56 4.04
N HIS A 20 -19.94 4.67 4.23
CA HIS A 20 -20.06 5.51 5.42
C HIS A 20 -21.50 5.98 5.62
N LYS A 21 -22.13 6.56 4.60
CA LYS A 21 -23.54 7.00 4.69
C LYS A 21 -24.48 5.85 5.07
N LEU A 22 -24.25 4.66 4.53
CA LEU A 22 -25.04 3.48 4.86
C LEU A 22 -24.82 3.04 6.31
N ALA A 23 -23.56 3.00 6.77
CA ALA A 23 -23.23 2.62 8.15
C ALA A 23 -23.90 3.57 9.16
N HIS A 24 -23.78 4.89 8.96
CA HIS A 24 -24.39 5.89 9.82
C HIS A 24 -25.92 5.84 9.83
N LYS A 25 -26.56 5.50 8.70
CA LYS A 25 -28.02 5.31 8.64
C LYS A 25 -28.51 4.26 9.65
N TYR A 26 -27.68 3.27 9.95
CA TYR A 26 -28.01 2.16 10.85
C TYR A 26 -27.26 2.21 12.20
N GLY A 27 -26.59 3.33 12.51
CA GLY A 27 -25.81 3.46 13.75
C GLY A 27 -24.61 2.52 13.83
N ILE A 28 -24.05 2.11 12.68
CA ILE A 28 -22.88 1.24 12.59
C ILE A 28 -21.64 2.13 12.46
N LEU A 29 -20.62 1.87 13.28
CA LEU A 29 -19.34 2.58 13.20
C LEU A 29 -18.57 2.18 11.94
N TYR A 30 -18.04 3.19 11.25
CA TYR A 30 -17.23 3.03 10.07
C TYR A 30 -15.74 3.11 10.42
N VAL A 31 -15.02 2.00 10.20
CA VAL A 31 -13.60 1.86 10.55
C VAL A 31 -12.75 1.81 9.28
N ALA A 32 -11.70 2.62 9.22
CA ALA A 32 -10.68 2.52 8.19
C ALA A 32 -9.37 1.95 8.73
N ASP A 33 -8.95 0.81 8.16
CA ASP A 33 -7.61 0.28 8.39
C ASP A 33 -6.60 0.97 7.48
N GLU A 34 -5.71 1.76 8.07
CA GLU A 34 -4.65 2.53 7.42
C GLU A 34 -3.26 1.94 7.65
N ILE A 35 -3.18 0.71 8.17
CA ILE A 35 -1.92 0.08 8.56
C ILE A 35 -0.98 -0.10 7.35
N GLN A 36 -1.50 -0.44 6.17
CA GLN A 36 -0.68 -0.57 4.95
C GLN A 36 -0.68 0.68 4.08
N SER A 37 -1.82 1.36 3.95
CA SER A 37 -2.04 2.43 2.97
C SER A 37 -1.79 3.84 3.51
N GLY A 38 -1.72 4.01 4.83
CA GLY A 38 -1.46 5.29 5.48
C GLY A 38 0.03 5.60 5.57
N MET A 39 0.34 6.58 6.41
CA MET A 39 1.69 7.08 6.69
C MET A 39 2.46 7.46 5.42
N GLY A 40 1.83 8.22 4.52
CA GLY A 40 2.48 8.75 3.31
C GLY A 40 2.59 7.79 2.13
N ARG A 41 2.25 6.51 2.31
CA ARG A 41 2.42 5.47 1.28
C ARG A 41 1.78 5.81 -0.06
N THR A 42 0.62 6.45 -0.03
CA THR A 42 -0.19 6.78 -1.21
C THR A 42 -0.01 8.24 -1.67
N GLY A 43 1.00 8.96 -1.16
CA GLY A 43 1.16 10.39 -1.47
C GLY A 43 0.21 11.32 -0.69
N LYS A 44 -0.44 10.79 0.35
CA LYS A 44 -1.21 11.50 1.39
C LYS A 44 -0.85 10.91 2.75
N MET A 45 -1.06 11.65 3.84
CA MET A 45 -0.77 11.13 5.18
C MET A 45 -1.61 9.89 5.46
N PHE A 46 -2.90 9.95 5.14
CA PHE A 46 -3.84 8.82 5.22
C PHE A 46 -4.46 8.57 3.84
N ALA A 47 -4.65 7.31 3.47
CA ALA A 47 -5.31 6.99 2.19
C ALA A 47 -6.78 7.43 2.15
N MET A 48 -7.47 7.55 3.30
CA MET A 48 -8.83 8.08 3.39
C MET A 48 -8.98 9.48 2.79
N GLU A 49 -7.90 10.28 2.79
CA GLU A 49 -7.90 11.62 2.19
C GLU A 49 -8.22 11.61 0.69
N HIS A 50 -7.99 10.50 -0.01
CA HIS A 50 -8.33 10.37 -1.44
C HIS A 50 -9.84 10.19 -1.69
N PHE A 51 -10.64 10.03 -0.64
CA PHE A 51 -12.05 9.63 -0.75
C PHE A 51 -13.05 10.65 -0.19
N ASP A 52 -12.59 11.84 0.22
CA ASP A 52 -13.36 12.93 0.85
C ASP A 52 -14.37 12.47 1.92
N VAL A 53 -14.00 11.49 2.73
CA VAL A 53 -14.81 11.00 3.84
C VAL A 53 -13.89 10.55 4.97
N TRP A 54 -14.20 10.96 6.19
CA TRP A 54 -13.47 10.55 7.37
C TRP A 54 -14.21 9.42 8.07
N PRO A 55 -13.52 8.36 8.50
CA PRO A 55 -14.12 7.28 9.27
C PRO A 55 -14.30 7.67 10.74
N ASP A 56 -15.17 6.95 11.44
CA ASP A 56 -15.35 7.10 12.89
C ASP A 56 -14.11 6.63 13.67
N ILE A 57 -13.45 5.59 13.16
CA ILE A 57 -12.24 5.01 13.75
C ILE A 57 -11.20 4.79 12.64
N MET A 58 -9.94 5.11 12.92
CA MET A 58 -8.78 4.72 12.11
C MET A 58 -7.82 3.84 12.90
N THR A 59 -7.20 2.88 12.23
CA THR A 59 -6.09 2.09 12.80
C THR A 59 -4.79 2.32 12.05
N LEU A 60 -3.70 2.51 12.79
CA LEU A 60 -2.34 2.71 12.27
C LEU A 60 -1.38 1.73 12.93
N ALA A 61 -0.37 1.30 12.17
CA ALA A 61 0.79 0.54 12.65
C ALA A 61 1.89 0.65 11.58
N LYS A 62 2.77 -0.36 11.47
CA LYS A 62 3.80 -0.49 10.41
C LYS A 62 4.61 0.81 10.21
N GLY A 63 4.20 1.64 9.26
CA GLY A 63 4.89 2.88 8.87
C GLY A 63 4.89 3.97 9.94
N ILE A 64 4.03 3.90 10.97
CA ILE A 64 3.88 4.98 11.98
C ILE A 64 5.17 5.28 12.76
N ALA A 65 6.00 4.26 13.00
CA ALA A 65 7.21 4.39 13.81
C ALA A 65 8.44 3.78 13.12
N SER A 66 8.46 3.75 11.79
CA SER A 66 9.58 3.31 10.95
C SER A 66 10.25 1.99 11.39
N GLY A 67 9.47 1.04 11.89
CA GLY A 67 9.94 -0.29 12.34
C GLY A 67 9.87 -0.52 13.85
N MET A 68 9.71 0.52 14.67
CA MET A 68 9.48 0.34 16.11
C MET A 68 8.05 -0.16 16.39
N PRO A 69 7.83 -1.04 17.39
CA PRO A 69 6.50 -1.57 17.69
C PRO A 69 5.55 -0.49 18.21
N LEU A 70 4.64 -0.02 17.36
CA LEU A 70 3.57 0.90 17.73
C LEU A 70 2.32 0.62 16.90
N GLY A 71 1.20 0.44 17.59
CA GLY A 71 -0.14 0.42 17.01
C GLY A 71 -0.98 1.54 17.61
N VAL A 72 -1.82 2.16 16.81
CA VAL A 72 -2.64 3.30 17.21
C VAL A 72 -4.08 3.07 16.73
N THR A 73 -5.03 3.26 17.64
CA THR A 73 -6.44 3.42 17.30
C THR A 73 -6.77 4.90 17.51
N ILE A 74 -7.36 5.54 16.50
CA ILE A 74 -7.77 6.95 16.53
C ILE A 74 -9.28 6.99 16.39
N SER A 75 -9.97 7.75 17.23
CA SER A 75 -11.41 8.00 17.12
C SER A 75 -11.77 9.29 17.85
N SER A 76 -13.02 9.74 17.70
CA SER A 76 -13.54 10.89 18.43
C SER A 76 -13.68 10.59 19.93
N SER A 77 -13.63 11.65 20.74
CA SER A 77 -13.81 11.55 22.20
C SER A 77 -15.14 10.92 22.60
N ASP A 78 -16.18 11.11 21.80
CA ASP A 78 -17.53 10.59 22.07
C ASP A 78 -17.62 9.07 21.87
N ILE A 79 -16.71 8.49 21.07
CA ILE A 79 -16.56 7.04 20.88
C ILE A 79 -15.57 6.45 21.88
N MET A 80 -14.46 7.16 22.16
CA MET A 80 -13.42 6.76 23.11
C MET A 80 -13.68 7.22 24.55
N ASN A 81 -14.93 7.14 25.00
CA ASN A 81 -15.35 7.52 26.36
C ASN A 81 -15.32 6.34 27.35
N TRP A 82 -14.40 5.39 27.15
CA TRP A 82 -14.38 4.12 27.89
C TRP A 82 -13.91 4.29 29.34
N PRO A 83 -14.41 3.47 30.28
CA PRO A 83 -13.95 3.51 31.66
C PRO A 83 -12.48 3.06 31.80
N PRO A 84 -11.78 3.49 32.85
CA PRO A 84 -10.42 3.02 33.13
C PRO A 84 -10.32 1.49 33.12
N GLY A 85 -9.30 0.96 32.44
CA GLY A 85 -9.08 -0.48 32.30
C GLY A 85 -9.84 -1.17 31.16
N ALA A 86 -10.72 -0.47 30.43
CA ALA A 86 -11.42 -1.04 29.27
C ALA A 86 -10.48 -1.42 28.11
N HIS A 87 -9.37 -0.71 27.97
CA HIS A 87 -8.29 -1.04 27.05
C HIS A 87 -6.95 -0.71 27.70
N ALA A 88 -6.04 -1.67 27.73
CA ALA A 88 -4.72 -1.52 28.33
C ALA A 88 -3.68 -2.32 27.54
N SER A 89 -2.44 -1.82 27.54
CA SER A 89 -1.28 -2.50 26.97
C SER A 89 -0.05 -2.14 27.79
N THR A 90 0.68 -3.15 28.29
CA THR A 90 1.90 -2.97 29.08
C THR A 90 2.96 -2.13 28.34
N PHE A 91 3.02 -2.24 27.01
CA PHE A 91 3.95 -1.50 26.16
C PHE A 91 3.28 -0.36 25.38
N GLY A 92 1.99 -0.11 25.62
CA GLY A 92 1.23 0.96 24.97
C GLY A 92 1.79 2.33 25.32
N GLY A 93 2.00 3.18 24.30
CA GLY A 93 2.53 4.52 24.50
C GLY A 93 3.98 4.57 25.01
N ASN A 94 4.76 3.52 24.80
CA ASN A 94 6.15 3.50 25.28
C ASN A 94 6.97 4.68 24.66
N PRO A 95 7.77 5.42 25.46
CA PRO A 95 8.42 6.65 25.00
C PRO A 95 9.36 6.46 23.80
N ILE A 96 10.02 5.30 23.69
CA ILE A 96 10.96 5.02 22.59
C ILE A 96 10.20 4.95 21.26
N SER A 97 9.12 4.18 21.21
CA SER A 97 8.32 4.04 19.98
C SER A 97 7.58 5.34 19.65
N CYS A 98 7.14 6.09 20.67
CA CYS A 98 6.56 7.42 20.48
C CYS A 98 7.57 8.41 19.89
N GLN A 99 8.82 8.43 20.37
CA GLN A 99 9.86 9.30 19.79
C GLN A 99 10.21 8.91 18.35
N ALA A 100 10.31 7.61 18.06
CA ALA A 100 10.48 7.14 16.68
C ALA A 100 9.31 7.55 15.77
N ALA A 101 8.08 7.53 16.29
CA ALA A 101 6.90 7.97 15.57
C ALA A 101 6.91 9.47 15.28
N LEU A 102 7.26 10.31 16.27
CA LEU A 102 7.39 11.76 16.08
C LEU A 102 8.40 12.09 14.98
N ALA A 103 9.61 11.52 15.05
CA ALA A 103 10.62 11.71 14.01
C ALA A 103 10.16 11.19 12.63
N THR A 104 9.38 10.11 12.59
CA THR A 104 8.80 9.58 11.35
C THR A 104 7.77 10.54 10.76
N ILE A 105 6.85 11.06 11.58
CA ILE A 105 5.83 12.02 11.16
C ILE A 105 6.48 13.30 10.62
N ASP A 106 7.47 13.84 11.32
CA ASP A 106 8.22 15.02 10.86
C ASP A 106 8.82 14.79 9.47
N LEU A 107 9.42 13.63 9.21
CA LEU A 107 9.97 13.30 7.88
C LEU A 107 8.89 13.14 6.81
N LEU A 108 7.74 12.54 7.17
CA LEU A 108 6.60 12.38 6.28
C LEU A 108 6.08 13.74 5.80
N GLU A 109 5.78 14.63 6.73
CA GLU A 109 5.22 15.96 6.46
C GLU A 109 6.17 16.85 5.64
N ASN A 110 7.47 16.76 5.91
CA ASN A 110 8.43 17.66 5.25
C ASN A 110 8.91 17.19 3.87
N LYS A 111 8.84 15.88 3.55
CA LYS A 111 9.49 15.38 2.33
C LYS A 111 8.95 14.07 1.77
N LEU A 112 8.64 13.09 2.61
CA LEU A 112 8.46 11.72 2.13
C LEU A 112 7.11 11.48 1.45
N ILE A 113 6.07 12.23 1.81
CA ILE A 113 4.77 12.19 1.13
C ILE A 113 4.93 12.65 -0.34
N ASP A 114 5.59 13.78 -0.56
CA ASP A 114 5.87 14.29 -1.91
C ASP A 114 6.76 13.36 -2.72
N ASN A 115 7.74 12.74 -2.07
CA ASN A 115 8.58 11.74 -2.71
C ASN A 115 7.74 10.51 -3.11
N ALA A 116 6.81 10.06 -2.29
CA ALA A 116 5.93 8.94 -2.62
C ALA A 116 5.07 9.22 -3.86
N THR A 117 4.53 10.43 -3.97
CA THR A 117 3.80 10.88 -5.17
C THR A 117 4.69 10.90 -6.41
N THR A 118 5.86 11.54 -6.32
CA THR A 118 6.77 11.74 -7.45
C THR A 118 7.37 10.42 -7.93
N LYS A 119 7.86 9.59 -7.01
CA LYS A 119 8.48 8.30 -7.30
C LYS A 119 7.46 7.24 -7.66
N GLY A 120 6.28 7.28 -7.07
CA GLY A 120 5.13 6.47 -7.47
C GLY A 120 4.74 6.70 -8.92
N THR A 121 4.64 7.96 -9.34
CA THR A 121 4.35 8.33 -10.73
C THR A 121 5.41 7.78 -11.69
N LEU A 122 6.69 7.92 -11.34
CA LEU A 122 7.79 7.36 -12.13
C LEU A 122 7.69 5.83 -12.25
N LEU A 123 7.52 5.14 -11.12
CA LEU A 123 7.41 3.69 -11.09
C LEU A 123 6.20 3.23 -11.92
N GLY A 124 5.03 3.82 -11.70
CA GLY A 124 3.81 3.50 -12.44
C GLY A 124 3.96 3.66 -13.96
N ALA A 125 4.64 4.72 -14.42
CA ALA A 125 4.93 4.90 -15.84
C ALA A 125 5.80 3.76 -16.40
N HIS A 126 6.80 3.30 -15.66
CA HIS A 126 7.59 2.14 -16.05
C HIS A 126 6.75 0.86 -16.11
N LEU A 127 5.90 0.62 -15.11
CA LEU A 127 5.07 -0.59 -15.06
C LEU A 127 4.02 -0.61 -16.18
N LEU A 128 3.41 0.54 -16.51
CA LEU A 128 2.50 0.69 -17.65
C LEU A 128 3.20 0.41 -18.98
N ASN A 129 4.46 0.84 -19.13
CA ASN A 129 5.24 0.49 -20.33
C ASN A 129 5.48 -1.02 -20.44
N LEU A 130 5.68 -1.73 -19.32
CA LEU A 130 5.77 -3.19 -19.34
C LEU A 130 4.44 -3.83 -19.72
N GLN A 131 3.32 -3.31 -19.20
CA GLN A 131 1.99 -3.76 -19.61
C GLN A 131 1.79 -3.65 -21.12
N ASN A 132 2.23 -2.56 -21.75
CA ASN A 132 2.13 -2.43 -23.21
C ASN A 132 2.97 -3.46 -23.98
N LYS A 133 4.01 -4.04 -23.37
CA LYS A 133 4.93 -4.99 -24.00
C LYS A 133 4.56 -6.45 -23.76
N TYR A 134 4.05 -6.79 -22.58
CA TYR A 134 3.82 -8.19 -22.17
C TYR A 134 2.32 -8.46 -21.97
N GLU A 135 1.75 -9.32 -22.81
CA GLU A 135 0.31 -9.64 -22.79
C GLU A 135 -0.16 -10.24 -21.46
N CYS A 136 0.72 -11.00 -20.79
CA CYS A 136 0.45 -11.59 -19.48
C CYS A 136 0.19 -10.57 -18.37
N ILE A 137 0.55 -9.29 -18.56
CA ILE A 137 0.20 -8.23 -17.61
C ILE A 137 -1.21 -7.74 -17.92
N GLY A 138 -2.17 -8.09 -17.06
CA GLY A 138 -3.58 -7.73 -17.21
C GLY A 138 -3.90 -6.34 -16.70
N ASP A 139 -3.31 -5.94 -15.58
CA ASP A 139 -3.58 -4.64 -14.97
C ASP A 139 -2.35 -4.07 -14.26
N VAL A 140 -2.22 -2.74 -14.28
CA VAL A 140 -1.24 -1.98 -13.50
C VAL A 140 -1.99 -0.91 -12.74
N ARG A 141 -1.91 -0.98 -11.42
CA ARG A 141 -2.70 -0.12 -10.54
C ARG A 141 -1.92 0.30 -9.30
N GLY A 142 -2.38 1.36 -8.67
CA GLY A 142 -1.78 1.87 -7.44
C GLY A 142 -1.82 3.38 -7.35
N ILE A 143 -1.49 3.89 -6.16
CA ILE A 143 -1.34 5.32 -5.89
C ILE A 143 -0.06 5.52 -5.07
N GLY A 144 0.74 6.52 -5.41
CA GLY A 144 2.03 6.77 -4.76
C GLY A 144 2.97 5.57 -4.89
N LEU A 145 3.67 5.22 -3.80
CA LEU A 145 4.56 4.05 -3.75
C LEU A 145 3.82 2.78 -3.29
N MET A 146 2.55 2.65 -3.66
CA MET A 146 1.72 1.44 -3.45
C MET A 146 1.22 0.98 -4.81
N MET A 147 2.10 0.34 -5.58
CA MET A 147 1.83 -0.08 -6.97
C MET A 147 1.79 -1.59 -7.07
N ALA A 148 1.01 -2.13 -8.01
CA ALA A 148 0.95 -3.55 -8.30
C ALA A 148 0.83 -3.80 -9.81
N ILE A 149 1.35 -4.96 -10.21
CA ILE A 149 1.14 -5.55 -11.54
C ILE A 149 0.34 -6.82 -11.32
N GLU A 150 -0.81 -6.95 -11.95
CA GLU A 150 -1.59 -8.19 -11.99
C GLU A 150 -1.30 -8.95 -13.27
N PHE A 151 -1.02 -10.24 -13.10
CA PHE A 151 -0.75 -11.16 -14.17
C PHE A 151 -1.96 -12.06 -14.44
N VAL A 152 -2.28 -12.23 -15.71
CA VAL A 152 -3.39 -13.03 -16.20
C VAL A 152 -2.92 -13.91 -17.35
N LYS A 153 -3.58 -15.05 -17.56
CA LYS A 153 -3.28 -15.94 -18.69
C LYS A 153 -3.79 -15.36 -20.00
N ASP A 154 -4.87 -14.59 -19.92
CA ASP A 154 -5.49 -13.92 -21.05
C ASP A 154 -6.17 -12.62 -20.56
N ARG A 155 -6.09 -11.55 -21.37
CA ARG A 155 -6.57 -10.22 -20.99
C ARG A 155 -8.07 -10.05 -21.09
N GLU A 156 -8.74 -10.83 -21.94
CA GLU A 156 -10.19 -10.75 -22.13
C GLU A 156 -10.91 -11.47 -20.99
N THR A 157 -10.53 -12.71 -20.74
CA THR A 157 -11.07 -13.57 -19.67
C THR A 157 -10.61 -13.15 -18.28
N LYS A 158 -9.44 -12.48 -18.20
CA LYS A 158 -8.78 -12.09 -16.95
C LYS A 158 -8.53 -13.28 -16.01
N GLU A 159 -8.30 -14.48 -16.56
CA GLU A 159 -7.97 -15.65 -15.76
C GLU A 159 -6.66 -15.40 -14.98
N PRO A 160 -6.65 -15.45 -13.64
CA PRO A 160 -5.46 -15.18 -12.83
C PRO A 160 -4.28 -16.12 -13.18
N TYR A 161 -3.06 -15.58 -13.15
CA TYR A 161 -1.84 -16.34 -13.42
C TYR A 161 -0.86 -16.38 -12.22
N PRO A 162 -1.21 -17.08 -11.13
CA PRO A 162 -0.39 -17.12 -9.90
C PRO A 162 0.97 -17.79 -10.11
N GLU A 163 1.06 -18.85 -10.91
CA GLU A 163 2.31 -19.59 -11.10
C GLU A 163 3.38 -18.72 -11.77
N LEU A 164 2.96 -17.81 -12.65
CA LEU A 164 3.85 -16.82 -13.25
C LEU A 164 4.38 -15.83 -12.21
N CYS A 165 3.53 -15.41 -11.27
CA CYS A 165 3.94 -14.51 -10.19
C CYS A 165 5.05 -15.14 -9.34
N ASP A 166 4.86 -16.39 -8.93
CA ASP A 166 5.84 -17.14 -8.13
C ASP A 166 7.18 -17.28 -8.88
N LYS A 167 7.12 -17.60 -10.18
CA LYS A 167 8.32 -17.70 -11.04
C LYS A 167 9.05 -16.36 -11.14
N ILE A 168 8.32 -15.25 -11.34
CA ILE A 168 8.91 -13.90 -11.41
C ILE A 168 9.55 -13.52 -10.07
N VAL A 169 8.85 -13.75 -8.95
CA VAL A 169 9.36 -13.42 -7.61
C VAL A 169 10.66 -14.16 -7.32
N MET A 170 10.72 -15.46 -7.62
CA MET A 170 11.93 -16.26 -7.39
C MET A 170 13.10 -15.82 -8.29
N LYS A 171 12.87 -15.62 -9.59
CA LYS A 171 13.92 -15.13 -10.50
C LYS A 171 14.39 -13.71 -10.16
N ALA A 172 13.49 -12.85 -9.68
CA ALA A 172 13.84 -11.52 -9.21
C ALA A 172 14.70 -11.59 -7.94
N PHE A 173 14.37 -12.50 -7.02
CA PHE A 173 15.14 -12.76 -5.80
C PHE A 173 16.58 -13.19 -6.12
N ASP A 174 16.76 -14.13 -7.07
CA ASP A 174 18.09 -14.59 -7.50
C ASP A 174 18.95 -13.47 -8.10
N LYS A 175 18.31 -12.41 -8.61
CA LYS A 175 18.95 -11.20 -9.15
C LYS A 175 19.06 -10.05 -8.13
N GLY A 176 18.72 -10.30 -6.87
CA GLY A 176 18.83 -9.33 -5.78
C GLY A 176 17.67 -8.35 -5.63
N LEU A 177 16.50 -8.64 -6.24
CA LEU A 177 15.28 -7.84 -6.08
C LEU A 177 14.24 -8.58 -5.24
N LEU A 178 13.92 -8.01 -4.06
CA LEU A 178 12.86 -8.54 -3.19
C LEU A 178 11.49 -8.05 -3.67
N LEU A 179 10.66 -9.00 -4.11
CA LEU A 179 9.27 -8.78 -4.47
C LEU A 179 8.37 -9.67 -3.61
N LEU A 180 7.10 -9.27 -3.49
CA LEU A 180 6.08 -10.04 -2.81
C LEU A 180 4.83 -10.10 -3.67
N THR A 181 4.13 -11.23 -3.61
CA THR A 181 2.81 -11.36 -4.22
C THR A 181 1.73 -10.71 -3.35
N CYS A 182 0.57 -10.45 -3.95
CA CYS A 182 -0.66 -10.03 -3.29
C CYS A 182 -1.86 -10.35 -4.20
N GLY A 183 -3.07 -10.36 -3.64
CA GLY A 183 -4.26 -10.77 -4.37
C GLY A 183 -4.15 -12.21 -4.89
N LYS A 184 -4.81 -12.49 -6.01
CA LYS A 184 -4.78 -13.83 -6.63
C LYS A 184 -3.56 -14.06 -7.50
N SER A 185 -3.09 -13.02 -8.21
CA SER A 185 -2.00 -13.12 -9.19
C SER A 185 -1.34 -11.78 -9.43
N ALA A 186 -1.11 -10.99 -8.38
CA ALA A 186 -0.42 -9.72 -8.50
C ALA A 186 0.91 -9.71 -7.74
N ILE A 187 1.86 -8.92 -8.23
CA ILE A 187 3.11 -8.58 -7.54
C ILE A 187 3.01 -7.14 -7.07
N ARG A 188 3.29 -6.91 -5.78
CA ARG A 188 3.27 -5.57 -5.17
C ARG A 188 4.65 -4.94 -5.14
N PHE A 189 4.63 -3.63 -5.33
CA PHE A 189 5.77 -2.73 -5.23
C PHE A 189 5.48 -1.70 -4.13
N CYS A 190 6.16 -1.87 -3.01
CA CYS A 190 6.05 -0.99 -1.84
C CYS A 190 7.44 -0.66 -1.27
N PRO A 191 8.33 -0.02 -2.06
CA PRO A 191 9.68 0.31 -1.59
C PRO A 191 9.63 1.30 -0.42
N SER A 192 10.77 1.51 0.24
CA SER A 192 10.89 2.57 1.25
C SER A 192 10.52 3.93 0.66
N LEU A 193 9.93 4.82 1.48
CA LEU A 193 9.51 6.14 1.01
C LEU A 193 10.69 7.07 0.67
N ILE A 194 11.92 6.69 1.04
CA ILE A 194 13.15 7.40 0.66
C ILE A 194 13.69 6.99 -0.72
N VAL A 195 13.04 6.04 -1.40
CA VAL A 195 13.54 5.46 -2.67
C VAL A 195 13.87 6.55 -3.69
N ILE A 196 15.00 6.38 -4.37
CA ILE A 196 15.45 7.31 -5.41
C ILE A 196 15.22 6.77 -6.81
N LYS A 197 15.28 7.67 -7.81
CA LYS A 197 15.08 7.32 -9.24
C LYS A 197 16.00 6.19 -9.69
N LYS A 198 17.27 6.20 -9.24
CA LYS A 198 18.25 5.18 -9.59
C LYS A 198 17.81 3.79 -9.13
N GLU A 199 17.28 3.66 -7.92
CA GLU A 199 16.84 2.38 -7.36
C GLU A 199 15.58 1.87 -8.06
N ILE A 200 14.65 2.76 -8.41
CA ILE A 200 13.48 2.41 -9.25
C ILE A 200 13.94 1.87 -10.60
N ASN A 201 14.90 2.52 -11.24
CA ASN A 201 15.43 2.07 -12.53
C ASN A 201 16.11 0.70 -12.41
N VAL A 202 16.84 0.43 -11.32
CA VAL A 202 17.43 -0.89 -11.05
C VAL A 202 16.35 -1.94 -10.87
N CYS A 203 15.32 -1.67 -10.07
CA CYS A 203 14.18 -2.56 -9.88
C CYS A 203 13.49 -2.91 -11.20
N VAL A 204 13.17 -1.90 -12.02
CA VAL A 204 12.53 -2.09 -13.33
C VAL A 204 13.45 -2.84 -14.30
N GLY A 205 14.75 -2.55 -14.29
CA GLY A 205 15.75 -3.25 -15.11
C GLY A 205 15.79 -4.74 -14.80
N ILE A 206 15.88 -5.10 -13.51
CA ILE A 206 15.85 -6.50 -13.06
C ILE A 206 14.54 -7.17 -13.48
N LEU A 207 13.39 -6.49 -13.31
CA LEU A 207 12.10 -7.04 -13.71
C LEU A 207 12.01 -7.29 -15.22
N ILE A 208 12.56 -6.39 -16.05
CA ILE A 208 12.64 -6.58 -17.50
C ILE A 208 13.48 -7.81 -17.84
N ASP A 209 14.65 -7.96 -17.21
CA ASP A 209 15.52 -9.09 -17.48
C ASP A 209 14.86 -10.41 -17.07
N VAL A 210 14.14 -10.45 -15.94
CA VAL A 210 13.34 -11.61 -15.53
C VAL A 210 12.25 -11.93 -16.56
N LEU A 211 11.50 -10.94 -17.02
CA LEU A 211 10.44 -11.17 -18.01
C LEU A 211 11.01 -11.66 -19.35
N LYS A 212 12.15 -11.13 -19.79
CA LYS A 212 12.86 -11.64 -20.98
C LYS A 212 13.27 -13.10 -20.82
N GLU A 213 13.87 -13.48 -19.70
CA GLU A 213 14.22 -14.90 -19.47
C GLU A 213 13.01 -15.83 -19.41
N ILE A 214 11.83 -15.33 -19.09
CA ILE A 214 10.62 -16.16 -19.01
C ILE A 214 9.95 -16.32 -20.38
N PHE A 215 9.99 -15.30 -21.24
CA PHE A 215 9.19 -15.22 -22.46
C PHE A 215 10.00 -15.10 -23.76
N ASP A 216 11.24 -14.63 -23.71
CA ASP A 216 12.10 -14.39 -24.87
C ASP A 216 13.21 -15.47 -25.00
N GLU A 217 13.19 -16.51 -24.16
CA GLU A 217 13.96 -17.77 -24.32
C GLU A 217 13.23 -18.78 -25.22
#